data_AF-A0A1J3HXP5-F1
#
_entry.id   AF-A0A1J3HXP5-F1
#
_cell.length_a   1.000
_cell.length_b   1.000
_cell.length_c   1.000
_cell.angle_alpha   90.00
_cell.angle_beta   90.00
_cell.angle_gamma   90.00
#
_symmetry.space_group_name_H-M   'P 1'
#
loop_
_entity.id
_entity.type
_entity.pdbx_description
1 polymer ?
#
loop_
_entity_poly.entity_id
_entity_poly.type
_entity_poly.pdbx_seq_one_letter_code
_entity_poly.pdbx_strand_id
1 'polypeptide(L)' 'MGSSSKEETASDGDTASGGASPSDDGRLFSEGERVLAYHGPRVYGAKVQKVELRKKEWKYFVHYLGWNKNWDEWVSADRL' A
#
# COMPACT_ATOMS: atom_id res chain seq x y z
N MET A 1 25.14 7.27 -35.72
CA MET A 1 23.70 7.29 -35.39
C MET A 1 23.54 7.18 -33.87
N GLY A 2 23.76 8.30 -33.17
CA GLY A 2 23.20 8.50 -31.83
C GLY A 2 21.73 8.94 -31.99
N SER A 3 20.85 8.85 -31.01
CA SER A 3 21.06 8.80 -29.58
C SER A 3 19.87 8.09 -28.93
N SER A 4 20.11 7.56 -27.72
CA SER A 4 19.10 7.15 -26.76
C SER A 4 18.14 8.31 -26.47
N SER A 5 16.83 8.04 -26.48
CA SER A 5 15.82 8.93 -25.89
C SER A 5 14.96 8.14 -24.92
N LYS A 6 15.05 8.59 -23.68
CA LYS A 6 14.26 8.25 -22.50
C LYS A 6 12.97 9.10 -22.52
N GLU A 7 12.12 8.84 -21.53
CA GLU A 7 10.97 9.65 -21.10
C GLU A 7 9.65 9.16 -21.75
N GLU A 8 8.51 9.07 -21.06
CA GLU A 8 8.04 9.90 -19.95
C GLU A 8 7.08 9.08 -19.07
N THR A 9 7.21 9.22 -17.75
CA THR A 9 6.30 8.64 -16.77
C THR A 9 5.07 9.55 -16.65
N ALA A 10 3.90 9.06 -17.04
CA ALA A 10 2.65 9.72 -16.69
C ALA A 10 2.41 9.55 -15.20
N SER A 11 2.56 10.65 -14.45
CA SER A 11 2.02 10.80 -13.10
C SER A 11 0.57 11.23 -13.24
N ASP A 12 -0.36 10.28 -13.21
CA ASP A 12 -1.77 10.60 -13.10
C ASP A 12 -2.11 10.88 -11.63
N GLY A 13 -2.52 12.13 -11.40
CA GLY A 13 -2.89 12.68 -10.11
C GLY A 13 -4.14 12.05 -9.50
N ASP A 14 -4.05 11.86 -8.19
CA ASP A 14 -5.03 12.27 -7.18
C ASP A 14 -6.51 12.29 -7.58
N THR A 15 -7.24 11.27 -7.12
CA THR A 15 -8.63 11.46 -6.69
C THR A 15 -8.78 10.77 -5.35
N ALA A 16 -8.57 11.55 -4.29
CA ALA A 16 -9.07 11.21 -2.97
C ALA A 16 -10.60 11.29 -3.02
N SER A 17 -11.29 10.16 -2.83
CA SER A 17 -12.59 10.07 -2.15
C SER A 17 -13.12 8.64 -2.14
N GLY A 18 -13.51 8.19 -0.94
CA GLY A 18 -14.47 7.09 -0.74
C GLY A 18 -13.84 5.76 -0.34
N GLY A 19 -13.93 5.27 0.88
CA GLY A 19 -14.63 5.79 2.05
C GLY A 19 -14.20 4.97 3.25
N ALA A 20 -13.55 5.61 4.21
CA ALA A 20 -13.47 5.06 5.54
C ALA A 20 -14.87 5.17 6.13
N SER A 21 -15.69 4.12 6.00
CA SER A 21 -16.61 3.81 7.08
C SER A 21 -15.71 3.44 8.26
N PRO A 22 -15.64 4.26 9.33
CA PRO A 22 -15.01 3.84 10.56
C PRO A 22 -15.93 2.81 11.19
N SER A 23 -15.92 1.59 10.67
CA SER A 23 -16.37 0.46 11.46
C SER A 23 -15.38 0.39 12.62
N ASP A 24 -15.87 0.67 13.82
CA ASP A 24 -15.14 0.83 15.08
C ASP A 24 -14.55 -0.51 15.57
N ASP A 25 -13.90 -1.24 14.68
CA ASP A 25 -13.34 -2.58 14.92
C ASP A 25 -11.89 -2.50 15.44
N GLY A 26 -11.37 -1.29 15.67
CA GLY A 26 -9.98 -1.07 16.07
C GLY A 26 -8.94 -1.38 14.99
N ARG A 27 -9.35 -1.61 13.73
CA ARG A 27 -8.43 -1.70 12.59
C ARG A 27 -8.11 -0.29 12.09
N LEU A 28 -6.83 -0.02 11.80
CA LEU A 28 -6.38 1.27 11.27
C LEU A 28 -6.72 1.47 9.79
N PHE A 29 -6.60 0.40 9.00
CA PHE A 29 -6.76 0.45 7.55
C PHE A 29 -7.75 -0.60 7.05
N SER A 30 -8.30 -0.35 5.86
CA SER A 30 -9.31 -1.17 5.23
C SER A 30 -8.80 -1.91 3.99
N GLU A 31 -9.39 -3.06 3.67
CA GLU A 31 -9.14 -3.72 2.38
C GLU A 31 -9.50 -2.78 1.23
N GLY A 32 -8.61 -2.68 0.25
CA GLY A 32 -8.72 -1.75 -0.87
C GLY A 32 -8.11 -0.36 -0.63
N GLU A 33 -7.76 -0.03 0.61
CA GLU A 33 -7.22 1.29 0.97
C GLU A 33 -5.77 1.45 0.50
N ARG A 34 -5.44 2.66 0.03
CA ARG A 34 -4.06 3.01 -0.36
C ARG A 34 -3.34 3.55 0.87
N VAL A 35 -2.20 2.95 1.18
CA VAL A 35 -1.39 3.24 2.38
C VAL A 35 0.06 3.49 1.99
N LEU A 36 0.83 4.06 2.91
CA LEU A 36 2.27 4.23 2.75
C LEU A 36 2.98 3.18 3.63
N ALA A 37 3.74 2.28 3.02
CA ALA A 37 4.37 1.17 3.73
C ALA A 37 5.90 1.33 3.81
N TYR A 38 6.46 1.08 4.99
CA TYR A 38 7.90 1.00 5.19
C TYR A 38 8.47 -0.31 4.66
N HIS A 39 9.48 -0.20 3.80
CA HIS A 39 10.33 -1.31 3.38
C HIS A 39 11.80 -0.91 3.60
N GLY A 40 12.35 -1.35 4.73
CA GLY A 40 13.62 -0.84 5.24
C GLY A 40 13.52 0.64 5.65
N PRO A 41 14.51 1.48 5.33
CA PRO A 41 14.50 2.91 5.68
C PRO A 41 13.66 3.78 4.74
N ARG A 42 13.00 3.20 3.74
CA ARG A 42 12.24 3.92 2.71
C ARG A 42 10.75 3.63 2.82
N VAL A 43 9.94 4.60 2.41
CA VAL A 43 8.48 4.51 2.36
C VAL A 43 8.03 4.38 0.91
N TYR A 44 7.08 3.49 0.66
CA TYR A 44 6.52 3.23 -0.66
C TYR A 44 5.01 3.26 -0.62
N GLY A 45 4.37 3.69 -1.72
CA GLY A 45 2.92 3.55 -1.86
C GLY A 45 2.54 2.09 -2.00
N ALA A 46 1.56 1.65 -1.22
CA ALA A 46 1.02 0.30 -1.24
C ALA A 46 -0.52 0.32 -1.19
N LYS A 47 -1.12 -0.83 -1.46
CA LYS A 47 -2.55 -1.07 -1.31
C LYS A 47 -2.78 -2.21 -0.34
N VAL A 48 -3.64 -2.01 0.64
CA VAL A 48 -4.09 -3.07 1.53
C VAL A 48 -4.99 -4.00 0.73
N GLN A 49 -4.56 -5.24 0.59
CA GLN A 49 -5.29 -6.27 -0.13
C GLN A 49 -6.16 -7.08 0.83
N LYS A 50 -5.67 -7.34 2.05
CA LYS A 50 -6.40 -8.06 3.10
C LYS A 50 -6.13 -7.52 4.48
N VAL A 51 -7.09 -7.67 5.38
CA VAL A 51 -6.93 -7.33 6.81
C VAL A 51 -7.34 -8.51 7.68
N GLU A 52 -6.47 -8.92 8.60
CA GLU A 52 -6.70 -10.09 9.46
C GLU A 52 -6.25 -9.81 10.90
N LEU A 53 -7.10 -10.15 11.89
CA LEU A 53 -6.74 -10.09 13.30
C LEU A 53 -6.08 -11.41 13.72
N ARG A 54 -4.77 -11.40 13.92
CA ARG A 54 -3.99 -12.58 14.37
C ARG A 54 -3.51 -12.39 15.79
N LYS A 55 -3.89 -13.29 16.69
CA LYS A 55 -3.45 -13.26 18.11
C LYS A 55 -3.71 -11.90 18.81
N LYS A 56 -4.85 -11.25 18.50
CA LYS A 56 -5.21 -9.89 18.95
C LYS A 56 -4.39 -8.74 18.36
N GLU A 57 -3.58 -8.99 17.33
CA GLU A 57 -2.91 -7.94 16.56
C GLU A 57 -3.46 -7.88 15.13
N TRP A 58 -3.74 -6.68 14.65
CA TRP A 58 -4.11 -6.48 13.25
C TRP A 58 -2.88 -6.63 12.34
N LYS A 59 -3.03 -7.50 11.33
CA LYS A 59 -2.07 -7.65 10.24
C LYS A 59 -2.75 -7.26 8.94
N TYR A 60 -1.95 -6.68 8.05
CA TYR A 60 -2.37 -6.13 6.78
C TYR A 60 -1.56 -6.79 5.68
N PHE A 61 -2.23 -7.41 4.72
CA PHE A 61 -1.56 -7.91 3.53
C PHE A 61 -1.48 -6.78 2.53
N VAL A 62 -0.26 -6.35 2.19
CA VAL A 62 -0.04 -5.19 1.33
C VAL A 62 0.61 -5.57 0.02
N HIS A 63 0.20 -4.87 -1.03
CA HIS A 63 0.81 -4.91 -2.35
C HIS A 63 1.45 -3.56 -2.64
N TYR A 64 2.77 -3.52 -2.83
CA TYR A 64 3.48 -2.30 -3.19
C TYR A 64 3.17 -1.91 -4.64
N LEU A 65 2.74 -0.66 -4.84
CA LEU A 65 2.30 -0.18 -6.15
C LEU A 65 3.48 -0.15 -7.13
N GLY A 66 3.31 -0.81 -8.28
CA GLY A 66 4.35 -0.91 -9.31
C GLY A 66 5.42 -1.98 -9.03
N TRP A 67 5.29 -2.75 -7.95
CA TRP A 67 6.19 -3.85 -7.63
C TRP A 67 5.59 -5.20 -8.07
N ASN A 68 6.44 -6.22 -8.17
CA ASN A 68 5.98 -7.58 -8.46
C ASN A 68 5.23 -8.15 -7.24
N LYS A 69 4.16 -8.92 -7.47
CA LYS A 69 3.35 -9.61 -6.44
C LYS A 69 4.16 -10.52 -5.52
N ASN A 70 5.34 -10.96 -5.95
CA ASN A 70 6.25 -11.74 -5.11
C ASN A 70 6.76 -10.94 -3.88
N TRP A 71 6.61 -9.62 -3.88
CA TRP A 71 6.93 -8.73 -2.76
C TRP A 71 5.73 -8.48 -1.84
N ASP A 72 4.56 -9.04 -2.15
CA ASP A 72 3.38 -8.88 -1.31
C ASP A 72 3.61 -9.62 0.01
N GLU A 73 3.36 -8.91 1.11
CA GLU A 73 3.69 -9.41 2.44
C GLU A 73 2.63 -9.01 3.47
N TRP A 74 2.56 -9.79 4.54
CA TRP A 74 1.80 -9.43 5.73
C TRP A 74 2.65 -8.54 6.63
N VAL A 75 2.15 -7.34 6.91
CA VAL A 75 2.81 -6.37 7.78
C VAL A 75 1.91 -6.00 8.97
N SER A 76 2.52 -5.53 10.05
CA SER A 76 1.82 -4.93 11.18
C SER A 76 1.42 -3.50 10.86
N ALA A 77 0.47 -2.97 11.64
CA ALA A 77 0.14 -1.55 11.69
C ALA A 77 1.38 -0.62 11.77
N ASP A 78 2.41 -0.99 12.52
CA ASP A 78 3.63 -0.18 12.70
C ASP A 78 4.39 0.14 11.40
N ARG A 79 4.22 -0.69 10.36
CA ARG A 79 4.86 -0.49 9.05
C ARG A 79 4.01 0.29 8.06
N LEU A 80 2.77 0.64 8.41
CA LEU A 80 1.77 1.32 7.56
C LEU A 80 1.38 2.67 8.15
#